data_AF-A0A961CYK1-F1
#
_entry.id   AF-A0A961CYK1-F1
#
_cell.length_a   1.000
_cell.length_b   1.000
_cell.length_c   1.000
_cell.angle_alpha   90.00
_cell.angle_beta   90.00
_cell.angle_gamma   90.00
#
_symmetry.space_group_name_H-M   'P 1'
#
loop_
_entity.id
_entity.type
_entity.pdbx_description
1 polymer ?
#
loop_
_entity_poly.entity_id
_entity_poly.type
_entity_poly.pdbx_seq_one_letter_code
_entity_poly.pdbx_strand_id
1 'polypeptide(L)'
;MLRHQNPAATSSDRVLKVPDGFVVRRSGNHWAVAGPTGLFLVGKAGPVPETDAERTAMGAHRLRTGLAEVLDVVPFVDPVLVSSLEGHVNGCALVEPDLLESFIAHGPRVVSEGELQLIRHHLPGVITSIELDGGLC
;
A
#
# COMPACT_ATOMS: atom_id res chain seq x y z
N MET A 1 9.46 38.41 -10.14
CA MET A 1 9.30 37.17 -10.94
C MET A 1 8.39 36.21 -10.19
N LEU A 2 7.12 36.14 -10.59
CA LEU A 2 6.13 35.24 -10.01
C LEU A 2 6.42 33.81 -10.45
N ARG A 3 6.80 32.93 -9.52
CA ARG A 3 6.82 31.48 -9.77
C ARG A 3 5.36 31.03 -9.92
N HIS A 4 4.97 30.65 -11.13
CA HIS A 4 3.74 29.92 -11.37
C HIS A 4 3.74 28.66 -10.51
N GLN A 5 2.90 28.68 -9.47
CA GLN A 5 2.47 27.47 -8.79
C GLN A 5 1.65 26.68 -9.80
N ASN A 6 2.16 25.51 -10.19
CA ASN A 6 1.50 24.61 -11.11
C ASN A 6 0.31 23.93 -10.36
N PRO A 7 -0.96 24.26 -10.67
CA PRO A 7 -2.11 23.80 -9.87
C PRO A 7 -2.45 22.31 -10.10
N ALA A 8 -1.72 21.62 -10.97
CA ALA A 8 -1.91 20.21 -11.32
C ALA A 8 -1.10 19.23 -10.45
N ALA A 9 -0.25 19.72 -9.53
CA ALA A 9 0.38 18.91 -8.47
C ALA A 9 -0.60 18.67 -7.29
N THR A 10 -1.88 18.45 -7.60
CA THR A 10 -2.99 18.44 -6.65
C THR A 10 -3.31 17.02 -6.21
N SER A 11 -3.16 16.77 -4.91
CA SER A 11 -3.61 15.59 -4.13
C SER A 11 -2.90 14.24 -4.34
N SER A 12 -2.39 13.91 -5.52
CA SER A 12 -1.89 12.56 -5.83
C SER A 12 -0.61 12.16 -5.08
N ASP A 13 0.26 13.13 -4.79
CA ASP A 13 1.54 12.90 -4.09
C ASP A 13 1.44 13.08 -2.56
N ARG A 14 0.29 13.53 -2.04
CA ARG A 14 0.10 13.69 -0.59
C ARG A 14 -0.28 12.39 0.12
N VAL A 15 -0.60 11.34 -0.63
CA VAL A 15 -1.27 10.16 -0.07
C VAL A 15 -0.37 9.36 0.87
N LEU A 16 0.95 9.39 0.75
CA LEU A 16 1.82 8.62 1.65
C LEU A 16 3.05 9.43 2.09
N LYS A 17 2.87 10.26 3.13
CA LYS A 17 3.98 10.48 4.07
C LYS A 17 4.03 9.26 4.97
N VAL A 18 5.02 8.41 4.73
CA VAL A 18 5.31 7.24 5.55
C VAL A 18 6.44 7.57 6.51
N PRO A 19 6.40 7.10 7.77
CA PRO A 19 7.47 7.32 8.72
C PRO A 19 8.80 6.72 8.28
N ASP A 20 9.91 7.22 8.83
CA ASP A 20 11.24 6.63 8.64
C ASP A 20 11.24 5.15 9.04
N GLY A 21 11.97 4.32 8.27
CA GLY A 21 12.06 2.88 8.47
C GLY A 21 11.01 2.05 7.70
N PHE A 22 9.97 2.69 7.16
CA PHE A 22 9.02 2.05 6.25
C PHE A 22 9.61 1.93 4.84
N VAL A 23 9.21 0.89 4.12
CA VAL A 23 9.55 0.67 2.72
C VAL A 23 8.31 0.89 1.88
N VAL A 24 8.39 1.78 0.90
CA VAL A 24 7.28 2.05 -0.01
C VAL A 24 7.68 1.79 -1.46
N ARG A 25 6.81 1.06 -2.14
CA ARG A 25 6.88 0.81 -3.59
C ARG A 25 5.52 1.07 -4.22
N ARG A 26 5.51 1.94 -5.21
CA ARG A 26 4.32 2.25 -5.99
C ARG A 26 4.28 1.33 -7.21
N SER A 27 3.09 0.82 -7.53
CA SER A 27 2.80 0.12 -8.76
C SER A 27 1.41 0.55 -9.24
N GLY A 28 1.36 1.23 -10.39
CA GLY A 28 0.13 1.84 -10.89
C GLY A 28 -0.54 2.77 -9.86
N ASN A 29 -1.77 2.40 -9.47
CA ASN A 29 -2.61 3.12 -8.50
C ASN A 29 -2.52 2.56 -7.07
N HIS A 30 -1.58 1.63 -6.83
CA HIS A 30 -1.37 1.03 -5.53
C HIS A 30 0.02 1.35 -4.97
N TRP A 31 0.12 1.30 -3.65
CA TRP A 31 1.36 1.43 -2.90
C TRP A 31 1.49 0.25 -1.95
N ALA A 32 2.53 -0.55 -2.14
CA ALA A 32 2.97 -1.53 -1.16
C ALA A 32 3.78 -0.80 -0.09
N VAL A 33 3.36 -0.94 1.17
CA VAL A 33 3.93 -0.25 2.32
C VAL A 33 4.30 -1.29 3.39
N ALA A 34 5.59 -1.48 3.62
CA ALA A 34 6.09 -2.38 4.66
C ALA A 34 6.63 -1.58 5.85
N GLY A 35 6.25 -1.95 7.07
CA GLY A 35 6.80 -1.35 8.29
C GLY A 35 6.71 -2.28 9.49
N PRO A 36 7.08 -1.80 10.69
CA PRO A 36 7.08 -2.61 11.91
C PRO A 36 5.72 -3.19 12.29
N THR A 37 4.64 -2.50 11.91
CA THR A 37 3.24 -2.79 12.21
C THR A 37 2.58 -3.72 11.20
N GLY A 38 3.22 -4.01 10.06
CA GLY A 38 2.65 -4.88 9.04
C GLY A 38 3.12 -4.56 7.63
N LEU A 39 2.50 -5.26 6.68
CA LEU A 39 2.63 -5.01 5.26
C LEU A 39 1.25 -4.68 4.71
N PHE A 40 1.13 -3.54 4.04
CA PHE A 40 -0.14 -3.01 3.55
C PHE A 40 -0.07 -2.87 2.04
N LEU A 41 -1.17 -3.16 1.36
CA LEU A 41 -1.38 -2.68 0.00
C LEU A 41 -2.43 -1.58 0.01
N VAL A 42 -1.98 -0.37 -0.25
CA VAL A 42 -2.81 0.83 -0.24
C VAL A 42 -3.28 1.13 -1.65
N GLY A 43 -4.59 1.16 -1.88
CA GLY A 43 -5.22 1.69 -3.08
C GLY A 43 -5.87 3.05 -2.82
N LYS A 44 -6.32 3.72 -3.88
CA LYS A 44 -7.11 4.95 -3.79
C LYS A 44 -8.49 4.72 -4.37
N ALA A 45 -9.53 5.11 -3.64
CA ALA A 45 -10.91 5.03 -4.13
C ALA A 45 -11.08 5.96 -5.34
N GLY A 46 -11.60 5.40 -6.42
CA GLY A 46 -12.10 6.08 -7.60
C GLY A 46 -13.62 6.26 -7.53
N PRO A 47 -14.28 6.35 -8.69
CA PRO A 47 -15.73 6.57 -8.76
C PRO A 47 -16.58 5.40 -8.23
N VAL A 48 -16.01 4.19 -8.16
CA VAL A 48 -16.69 2.97 -7.71
C VAL A 48 -15.83 2.28 -6.64
N PRO A 49 -15.91 2.73 -5.37
CA PRO A 49 -15.06 2.28 -4.27
C PRO A 49 -15.08 0.76 -4.05
N GLU A 50 -16.22 0.12 -4.32
CA GLU A 50 -16.37 -1.33 -4.21
C GLU A 50 -15.43 -2.06 -5.17
N THR A 51 -15.40 -1.63 -6.43
CA THR A 51 -14.50 -2.18 -7.44
C THR A 51 -13.03 -1.92 -7.09
N ASP A 52 -12.71 -0.73 -6.57
CA ASP A 52 -11.34 -0.38 -6.20
C ASP A 52 -10.87 -1.14 -4.94
N ALA A 53 -11.77 -1.42 -4.00
CA ALA A 53 -11.50 -2.26 -2.85
C ALA A 53 -11.24 -3.71 -3.24
N GLU A 54 -12.06 -4.28 -4.13
CA GLU A 54 -11.86 -5.64 -4.66
C GLU A 54 -10.50 -5.77 -5.37
N ARG A 55 -10.16 -4.78 -6.21
CA ARG A 55 -8.85 -4.66 -6.86
C ARG A 55 -7.71 -4.61 -5.86
N THR A 56 -7.85 -3.78 -4.83
CA THR A 56 -6.85 -3.65 -3.76
C THR A 56 -6.70 -4.95 -2.96
N ALA A 57 -7.79 -5.64 -2.62
CA ALA A 57 -7.77 -6.93 -1.94
C ALA A 57 -7.12 -8.02 -2.80
N MET A 58 -7.46 -8.08 -4.09
CA MET A 58 -6.84 -8.99 -5.05
C MET A 58 -5.35 -8.70 -5.21
N GLY A 59 -4.97 -7.42 -5.29
CA GLY A 59 -3.59 -6.99 -5.34
C GLY A 59 -2.80 -7.40 -4.09
N ALA A 60 -3.41 -7.25 -2.90
CA ALA A 60 -2.79 -7.66 -1.64
C ALA A 60 -2.53 -9.17 -1.62
N HIS A 61 -3.49 -9.95 -2.12
CA HIS A 61 -3.33 -11.39 -2.29
C HIS A 61 -2.18 -11.73 -3.26
N ARG A 62 -2.11 -11.09 -4.43
CA ARG A 62 -1.01 -11.30 -5.40
C ARG A 62 0.35 -10.95 -4.80
N LEU A 63 0.43 -9.83 -4.08
CA LEU A 63 1.65 -9.42 -3.40
C LEU A 63 2.08 -10.45 -2.36
N ARG A 64 1.14 -10.93 -1.55
CA ARG A 64 1.41 -12.00 -0.59
C ARG A 64 1.92 -13.26 -1.28
N THR A 65 1.30 -13.68 -2.38
CA THR A 65 1.71 -14.87 -3.15
C THR A 65 3.12 -14.70 -3.70
N GLY A 66 3.45 -13.56 -4.32
CA GLY A 66 4.80 -13.33 -4.83
C GLY A 66 5.87 -13.25 -3.73
N LEU A 67 5.53 -12.71 -2.56
CA LEU A 67 6.43 -12.75 -1.39
C LEU A 67 6.62 -14.17 -0.85
N ALA A 68 5.61 -15.05 -0.97
CA ALA A 68 5.70 -16.45 -0.57
C ALA A 68 6.67 -17.28 -1.41
N GLU A 69 7.03 -16.81 -2.60
CA GLU A 69 8.02 -17.48 -3.44
C GLU A 69 9.46 -17.21 -2.99
N VAL A 70 9.68 -16.17 -2.18
CA VAL A 70 11.02 -15.66 -1.83
C VAL A 70 11.26 -15.52 -0.32
N LEU A 71 10.23 -15.64 0.51
CA LEU A 71 10.31 -15.58 1.98
C LEU A 71 9.85 -16.91 2.61
N ASP A 72 10.59 -17.39 3.60
CA ASP A 72 10.22 -18.59 4.37
C ASP A 72 8.97 -18.37 5.24
N VAL A 73 8.76 -17.12 5.70
CA VAL A 73 7.58 -16.69 6.45
C VAL A 73 7.06 -15.40 5.85
N VAL A 74 5.79 -15.42 5.44
CA VAL A 74 5.16 -14.30 4.73
C VAL A 74 4.20 -13.57 5.67
N PRO A 75 4.37 -12.26 5.89
CA PRO A 75 3.41 -11.50 6.67
C PRO A 75 2.05 -11.45 5.95
N PHE A 76 0.98 -11.22 6.71
CA PHE A 76 -0.28 -10.81 6.11
C PHE A 76 -0.07 -9.51 5.34
N VAL A 77 -0.72 -9.40 4.17
CA VAL A 77 -0.77 -8.17 3.39
C VAL A 77 -2.18 -7.62 3.55
N ASP A 78 -2.31 -6.53 4.31
CA ASP A 78 -3.60 -5.92 4.60
C ASP A 78 -4.00 -4.95 3.48
N PRO A 79 -5.14 -5.18 2.80
CA PRO A 79 -5.64 -4.24 1.81
C PRO A 79 -6.28 -3.03 2.48
N VAL A 80 -5.86 -1.85 2.05
CA VAL A 80 -6.31 -0.55 2.56
C VAL A 80 -6.74 0.31 1.38
N LEU A 81 -7.97 0.81 1.40
CA LEU A 81 -8.47 1.74 0.39
C LEU A 81 -8.61 3.13 0.99
N VAL A 82 -7.85 4.08 0.45
CA VAL A 82 -7.93 5.48 0.85
C VAL A 82 -9.16 6.12 0.23
N SER A 83 -10.10 6.56 1.07
CA SER A 83 -11.38 7.12 0.65
C SER A 83 -11.85 8.20 1.62
N SER A 84 -12.52 9.23 1.10
CA SER A 84 -13.26 10.21 1.91
C SER A 84 -14.73 9.81 2.11
N LEU A 85 -15.13 8.64 1.62
CA LEU A 85 -16.49 8.12 1.78
C LEU A 85 -16.60 7.36 3.11
N GLU A 86 -17.69 7.60 3.82
CA GLU A 86 -18.04 6.84 5.02
C GLU A 86 -18.65 5.49 4.63
N GLY A 87 -18.28 4.42 5.34
CA GLY A 87 -18.87 3.10 5.15
C GLY A 87 -17.92 1.94 5.44
N HIS A 88 -18.28 0.76 4.93
CA HIS A 88 -17.45 -0.43 4.92
C HIS A 88 -17.53 -1.06 3.55
N VAL A 89 -16.37 -1.41 2.97
CA VAL A 89 -16.32 -2.27 1.79
C VAL A 89 -15.73 -3.61 2.20
N ASN A 90 -16.40 -4.70 1.81
CA ASN A 90 -16.02 -6.04 2.25
C ASN A 90 -14.57 -6.36 1.88
N GLY A 91 -13.79 -6.78 2.89
CA GLY A 91 -12.44 -7.28 2.69
C GLY A 91 -11.36 -6.21 2.45
N CYS A 92 -11.66 -4.92 2.64
CA CYS A 92 -10.69 -3.84 2.52
C CYS A 92 -10.94 -2.76 3.58
N ALA A 93 -9.89 -2.35 4.31
CA ALA A 93 -10.02 -1.27 5.28
C ALA A 93 -10.20 0.07 4.56
N LEU A 94 -11.30 0.78 4.81
CA LEU A 94 -11.47 2.16 4.35
C LEU A 94 -10.79 3.11 5.32
N VAL A 95 -9.89 3.94 4.82
CA VAL A 95 -9.14 4.90 5.65
C VAL A 95 -9.17 6.28 5.02
N GLU A 96 -9.54 7.28 5.81
CA GLU A 96 -9.47 8.67 5.35
C GLU A 96 -8.00 9.07 5.07
N PRO A 97 -7.73 9.89 4.04
CA PRO A 97 -6.37 10.28 3.68
C PRO A 97 -5.55 10.83 4.86
N ASP A 98 -6.16 11.65 5.71
CA ASP A 98 -5.50 12.29 6.85
C ASP A 98 -5.22 11.31 8.01
N LEU A 99 -5.85 10.13 8.00
CA LEU A 99 -5.68 9.09 9.01
C LEU A 99 -4.74 7.96 8.56
N LEU A 100 -4.35 7.92 7.28
CA LEU A 100 -3.57 6.80 6.74
C LEU A 100 -2.23 6.61 7.47
N GLU A 101 -1.48 7.69 7.69
CA GLU A 101 -0.19 7.62 8.40
C GLU A 101 -0.37 7.04 9.80
N SER A 102 -1.40 7.51 10.53
CA SER A 102 -1.70 6.99 11.85
C SER A 102 -2.12 5.51 11.81
N PHE A 103 -2.93 5.13 10.82
CA PHE A 103 -3.42 3.77 10.66
C PHE A 103 -2.28 2.77 10.42
N ILE A 104 -1.31 3.12 9.56
CA ILE A 104 -0.18 2.24 9.25
C ILE A 104 0.91 2.29 10.31
N ALA A 105 1.08 3.40 11.04
CA ALA A 105 2.20 3.56 11.96
C ALA A 105 1.87 3.23 13.42
N HIS A 106 0.62 3.41 13.86
CA HIS A 106 0.23 3.18 15.24
C HIS A 106 -0.34 1.78 15.43
N GLY A 107 0.48 0.89 15.98
CA GLY A 107 0.08 -0.47 16.32
C GLY A 107 1.21 -1.22 17.03
N PRO A 108 0.94 -2.44 17.51
CA PRO A 108 2.00 -3.31 18.00
C PRO A 108 2.98 -3.62 16.85
N ARG A 109 4.26 -3.79 17.19
CA ARG A 109 5.22 -4.35 16.23
C ARG A 109 4.87 -5.82 16.00
N VAL A 110 4.53 -6.16 14.77
CA VAL A 110 4.26 -7.54 14.33
C VAL A 110 5.28 -8.05 13.32
N VAL A 111 6.10 -7.15 12.76
CA VAL A 111 7.23 -7.48 11.89
C VAL A 111 8.54 -7.16 12.61
N SER A 112 9.38 -8.18 12.79
CA SER A 112 10.71 -8.00 13.38
C SER A 112 11.63 -7.21 12.43
N GLU A 113 12.74 -6.69 12.95
CA GLU A 113 13.67 -5.93 12.11
C GLU A 113 14.35 -6.81 11.04
N GLY A 114 14.63 -8.08 11.36
CA GLY A 114 15.20 -9.02 10.40
C GLY A 114 14.23 -9.33 9.25
N GLU A 115 12.96 -9.58 9.57
CA GLU A 115 11.91 -9.78 8.55
C GLU A 115 11.71 -8.53 7.69
N LEU A 116 11.72 -7.34 8.31
CA LEU A 116 11.58 -6.08 7.57
C LEU A 116 12.76 -5.85 6.61
N GLN A 117 13.98 -6.27 6.97
CA GLN A 117 15.13 -6.23 6.07
C GLN A 117 14.97 -7.18 4.87
N LEU A 118 14.46 -8.40 5.10
CA LEU A 118 14.16 -9.34 4.01
C LEU A 118 13.07 -8.80 3.08
N ILE A 119 11.98 -8.28 3.64
CA ILE A 119 10.91 -7.64 2.86
C ILE A 119 11.47 -6.47 2.07
N ARG A 120 12.30 -5.61 2.69
CA ARG A 120 12.95 -4.49 2.01
C ARG A 120 13.79 -4.93 0.80
N HIS A 121 14.46 -6.07 0.92
CA HIS A 121 15.28 -6.63 -0.16
C HIS A 121 14.43 -7.18 -1.31
N HIS A 122 13.37 -7.94 -1.01
CA HIS A 122 12.60 -8.67 -2.02
C HIS A 122 11.40 -7.91 -2.61
N LEU A 123 10.78 -7.02 -1.83
CA LEU A 123 9.56 -6.30 -2.22
C LEU A 123 9.67 -5.60 -3.59
N PRO A 124 10.78 -4.92 -3.94
CA PRO A 124 10.90 -4.31 -5.26
C PRO A 124 10.82 -5.33 -6.40
N GLY A 125 11.50 -6.47 -6.27
CA GLY A 125 11.51 -7.51 -7.30
C GLY A 125 10.14 -8.16 -7.47
N VAL A 126 9.45 -8.45 -6.36
CA VAL A 126 8.08 -8.99 -6.40
C VAL A 126 7.11 -8.03 -7.07
N ILE A 127 7.17 -6.74 -6.73
CA ILE A 127 6.33 -5.72 -7.37
C ILE A 127 6.60 -5.65 -8.88
N THR A 128 7.87 -5.67 -9.30
CA THR A 128 8.22 -5.69 -10.72
C THR A 128 7.70 -6.93 -11.44
N SER A 129 7.78 -8.13 -10.84
CA SER A 129 7.19 -9.34 -11.43
C SER A 129 5.67 -9.21 -11.60
N ILE A 130 4.98 -8.70 -10.59
CA ILE A 130 3.53 -8.45 -10.66
C ILE A 130 3.19 -7.46 -11.78
N GLU A 131 3.98 -6.41 -11.97
CA GLU A 131 3.81 -5.44 -13.06
C GLU A 131 3.95 -6.09 -14.45
N LEU A 132 4.91 -6.98 -14.61
CA LEU A 132 5.12 -7.72 -15.86
C LEU A 132 3.97 -8.68 -16.17
N ASP A 133 3.32 -9.24 -15.15
CA ASP A 133 2.19 -10.17 -15.27
C ASP A 133 0.82 -9.47 -15.41
N GLY A 134 0.80 -8.17 -15.68
CA GLY A 134 -0.41 -7.37 -15.89
C GLY A 134 -0.81 -6.49 -14.70
N GLY A 135 0.05 -6.38 -13.68
CA GLY A 135 -0.02 -5.38 -12.62
C GLY A 135 -1.00 -5.68 -11.48
N LEU A 136 -0.95 -4.79 -10.49
CA LEU A 136 -1.99 -4.62 -9.47
C LEU A 136 -3.12 -3.84 -10.13
N CYS A 137 -4.02 -4.56 -10.82
CA CYS A 137 -5.20 -3.97 -11.46
C CYS A 137 -6.24 -3.55 -10.44
#